data_AF-A0A522D7E0-F1
#
_entry.id   AF-A0A522D7E0-F1
#
_cell.length_a   1.000
_cell.length_b   1.000
_cell.length_c   1.000
_cell.angle_alpha   90.00
_cell.angle_beta   90.00
_cell.angle_gamma   90.00
#
_symmetry.space_group_name_H-M   'P 1'
#
loop_
_entity.id
_entity.type
_entity.pdbx_description
1 polymer ?
#
loop_
_entity_poly.entity_id
_entity_poly.type
_entity_poly.pdbx_seq_one_letter_code
_entity_poly.pdbx_strand_id
1 'polypeptide(L)'
;MCVNYLSGRSRFFVPVILAACALAFSACSGPIEAINPSPTDVVTITDINKFITEADLKAGVKRTNNYVSSVLFSHSKHEAKRIECKLCHHKVNNDDRIKQCAVCHKGKSGDTTMHDFCIGCHMKDKSSKAPTMCQDCHKAEPGPHQEK
;
A
#
# COMPACT_ATOMS: atom_id res chain seq x y z
N MET A 1 30.28 -60.50 27.30
CA MET A 1 31.68 -60.88 26.95
C MET A 1 31.73 -61.17 25.46
N CYS A 2 32.91 -60.93 24.85
CA CYS A 2 33.28 -61.15 23.45
C CYS A 2 32.95 -60.02 22.46
N VAL A 3 33.92 -59.11 22.36
CA VAL A 3 34.24 -58.30 21.18
C VAL A 3 34.75 -59.24 20.07
N ASN A 4 34.43 -58.97 18.80
CA ASN A 4 35.37 -59.27 17.72
C ASN A 4 35.23 -58.25 16.58
N TYR A 5 36.37 -57.64 16.32
CA TYR A 5 36.74 -56.73 15.25
C TYR A 5 37.44 -57.57 14.17
N LEU A 6 37.32 -57.19 12.89
CA LEU A 6 38.23 -57.45 11.74
C LEU A 6 37.40 -57.17 10.46
N SER A 7 37.59 -56.05 9.73
CA SER A 7 38.70 -55.62 8.87
C SER A 7 38.55 -56.06 7.40
N GLY A 8 38.74 -55.10 6.47
CA GLY A 8 39.10 -55.33 5.06
C GLY A 8 37.91 -55.25 4.10
N ARG A 9 37.54 -54.10 3.51
CA ARG A 9 38.23 -53.19 2.56
C ARG A 9 38.26 -53.72 1.12
N SER A 10 37.77 -52.84 0.25
CA SER A 10 38.09 -52.69 -1.17
C SER A 10 37.28 -53.50 -2.18
N ARG A 11 36.16 -52.91 -2.64
CA ARG A 11 35.55 -53.28 -3.91
C ARG A 11 34.87 -52.07 -4.58
N PHE A 12 35.47 -51.70 -5.70
CA PHE A 12 34.86 -51.09 -6.90
C PHE A 12 34.39 -49.63 -6.83
N PHE A 13 35.17 -48.81 -7.55
CA PHE A 13 34.71 -47.71 -8.39
C PHE A 13 33.37 -48.04 -9.08
N VAL A 14 32.45 -47.07 -9.10
CA VAL A 14 31.78 -46.48 -10.27
C VAL A 14 30.57 -45.67 -9.76
N PRO A 15 30.35 -44.43 -10.25
CA PRO A 15 29.61 -43.40 -9.55
C PRO A 15 28.12 -43.47 -9.90
N VAL A 16 27.26 -43.46 -8.88
CA VAL A 16 25.83 -43.18 -9.04
C VAL A 16 25.46 -41.99 -8.15
N ILE A 17 26.09 -40.85 -8.45
CA ILE A 17 25.64 -39.53 -8.00
C ILE A 17 25.05 -38.86 -9.24
N LEU A 18 23.88 -39.33 -9.67
CA LEU A 18 23.15 -38.73 -10.79
C LEU A 18 21.71 -39.23 -10.79
N ALA A 19 20.86 -38.62 -9.96
CA ALA A 19 19.41 -38.45 -10.15
C ALA A 19 18.70 -38.11 -8.83
N ALA A 20 18.99 -36.94 -8.23
CA ALA A 20 18.14 -36.42 -7.14
C ALA A 20 18.13 -34.88 -7.03
N CYS A 21 18.48 -34.14 -8.09
CA CYS A 21 18.49 -32.66 -8.08
C CYS A 21 17.71 -32.04 -9.26
N ALA A 22 16.65 -32.69 -9.74
CA ALA A 22 15.94 -32.25 -10.95
C ALA A 22 14.45 -31.93 -10.77
N LEU A 23 13.92 -31.72 -9.55
CA LEU A 23 12.49 -31.43 -9.35
C LEU A 23 12.18 -30.42 -8.24
N ALA A 24 12.94 -29.32 -8.11
CA ALA A 24 12.64 -28.28 -7.12
C ALA A 24 12.75 -26.82 -7.62
N PHE A 25 12.63 -26.57 -8.93
CA PHE A 25 12.74 -25.20 -9.48
C PHE A 25 11.52 -24.68 -10.24
N SER A 26 10.37 -25.36 -10.18
CA SER A 26 9.21 -24.99 -11.02
C SER A 26 8.02 -24.38 -10.29
N ALA A 27 8.19 -23.83 -9.08
CA ALA A 27 7.07 -23.29 -8.29
C ALA A 27 7.15 -21.77 -8.02
N CYS A 28 8.03 -21.01 -8.69
CA CYS A 28 8.13 -19.55 -8.47
C CYS A 28 8.26 -18.77 -9.78
N SER A 29 7.35 -18.99 -10.72
CA SER A 29 7.22 -18.14 -11.93
C SER A 29 5.78 -17.70 -12.18
N GLY A 30 4.94 -17.72 -11.14
CA GLY A 30 3.70 -16.94 -11.15
C GLY A 30 4.01 -15.46 -10.94
N PRO A 31 3.29 -14.53 -11.60
CA PRO A 31 3.32 -13.14 -11.17
C PRO A 31 3.04 -13.10 -9.67
N ILE A 32 3.82 -12.32 -8.93
CA ILE A 32 3.48 -11.91 -7.57
C ILE A 32 2.20 -11.09 -7.72
N GLU A 33 1.06 -11.76 -7.74
CA GLU A 33 -0.23 -11.14 -7.58
C GLU A 33 -0.13 -10.36 -6.26
N ALA A 34 -0.28 -9.04 -6.36
CA ALA A 34 -0.25 -8.15 -5.23
C ALA A 34 -1.11 -8.76 -4.11
N ILE A 35 -0.54 -8.93 -2.92
CA ILE A 35 -1.14 -9.67 -1.78
C ILE A 35 -2.43 -8.98 -1.25
N ASN A 36 -2.97 -7.99 -1.97
CA ASN A 36 -4.28 -7.39 -1.79
C ASN A 36 -4.60 -6.50 -3.00
N PRO A 37 -5.18 -6.98 -4.11
CA PRO A 37 -5.77 -6.08 -5.08
C PRO A 37 -6.95 -5.40 -4.38
N SER A 38 -6.83 -4.11 -4.08
CA SER A 38 -8.00 -3.32 -3.66
C SER A 38 -9.02 -3.42 -4.79
N PRO A 39 -10.28 -3.84 -4.53
CA PRO A 39 -11.25 -4.13 -5.60
C PRO A 39 -11.65 -2.91 -6.43
N THR A 40 -11.24 -1.71 -6.02
CA THR A 40 -11.37 -0.48 -6.80
C THR A 40 -10.04 0.27 -6.79
N ASP A 41 -9.47 0.47 -7.98
CA ASP A 41 -8.26 1.29 -8.18
C ASP A 41 -8.47 2.71 -7.67
N VAL A 42 -9.59 3.29 -8.10
CA VAL A 42 -10.03 4.63 -7.72
C VAL A 42 -10.83 4.53 -6.43
N VAL A 43 -10.40 5.28 -5.42
CA VAL A 43 -11.05 5.40 -4.12
C VAL A 43 -11.36 6.86 -3.83
N THR A 44 -12.43 7.11 -3.09
CA THR A 44 -12.73 8.43 -2.55
C THR A 44 -11.96 8.62 -1.23
N ILE A 45 -11.13 9.65 -1.15
CA ILE A 45 -10.46 10.02 0.09
C ILE A 45 -11.51 10.43 1.12
N THR A 46 -11.44 9.81 2.30
CA THR A 46 -12.43 10.02 3.36
C THR A 46 -12.37 11.45 3.89
N ASP A 47 -13.54 12.04 4.11
CA ASP A 47 -13.71 13.35 4.73
C ASP A 47 -12.93 13.47 6.06
N ILE A 48 -12.18 14.57 6.20
CA ILE A 48 -11.26 14.81 7.31
C ILE A 48 -11.97 15.00 8.66
N ASN A 49 -13.26 15.35 8.65
CA ASN A 49 -14.08 15.51 9.83
C ASN A 49 -14.85 14.24 10.21
N LYS A 50 -14.89 13.22 9.34
CA LYS A 50 -15.75 12.03 9.49
C LYS A 50 -15.62 11.34 10.84
N PHE A 51 -14.40 11.26 11.37
CA PHE A 51 -14.10 10.52 12.61
C PHE A 51 -13.87 11.42 13.83
N ILE A 52 -14.22 12.71 13.75
CA ILE A 52 -14.10 13.62 14.90
C ILE A 52 -15.18 13.28 15.93
N THR A 53 -14.74 12.92 17.12
CA THR A 53 -15.57 12.63 18.30
C THR A 53 -15.69 13.84 19.22
N GLU A 54 -16.63 13.79 20.18
CA GLU A 54 -16.73 14.83 21.23
C GLU A 54 -15.45 14.92 22.09
N ALA A 55 -14.78 13.79 22.33
CA ALA A 55 -13.50 13.77 23.01
C ALA A 55 -12.42 14.53 22.22
N ASP A 56 -12.39 14.35 20.89
CA ASP A 56 -11.48 15.09 20.00
C ASP A 56 -11.74 16.60 20.06
N LEU A 57 -13.02 17.02 20.01
CA LEU A 57 -13.39 18.43 20.13
C LEU A 57 -12.97 19.02 21.47
N LYS A 58 -13.21 18.30 22.57
CA LYS A 58 -12.79 18.71 23.92
C LYS A 58 -11.26 18.78 24.04
N ALA A 59 -10.55 17.92 23.32
CA ALA A 59 -9.09 17.96 23.20
C ALA A 59 -8.58 19.05 22.24
N GLY A 60 -9.48 19.83 21.63
CA GLY A 60 -9.14 20.99 20.81
C GLY A 60 -9.05 20.73 19.30
N VAL A 61 -9.46 19.55 18.82
CA VAL A 61 -9.56 19.30 17.37
C VAL A 61 -10.64 20.22 16.77
N LYS A 62 -10.25 21.02 15.78
CA LYS A 62 -11.16 21.94 15.09
C LYS A 62 -11.65 21.32 13.79
N ARG A 63 -12.96 21.34 13.55
CA ARG A 63 -13.53 20.94 12.26
C ARG A 63 -13.10 21.90 11.16
N THR A 64 -12.99 21.39 9.94
CA THR A 64 -12.94 22.24 8.73
C THR A 64 -14.36 22.57 8.27
N ASN A 65 -14.51 23.60 7.44
CA ASN A 65 -15.80 23.94 6.86
C ASN A 65 -16.19 23.09 5.64
N ASN A 66 -15.24 22.31 5.11
CA ASN A 66 -15.45 21.32 4.04
C ASN A 66 -16.21 21.84 2.81
N TYR A 67 -15.74 22.93 2.21
CA TYR A 67 -16.40 23.60 1.07
C TYR A 67 -16.14 22.94 -0.30
N VAL A 68 -15.27 21.93 -0.36
CA VAL A 68 -14.83 21.31 -1.61
C VAL A 68 -15.32 19.86 -1.69
N SER A 69 -15.46 19.34 -2.90
CA SER A 69 -15.82 17.93 -3.11
C SER A 69 -14.74 16.99 -2.60
N SER A 70 -15.09 15.72 -2.43
CA SER A 70 -14.09 14.70 -2.08
C SER A 70 -13.10 14.45 -3.21
N VAL A 71 -11.89 14.03 -2.87
CA VAL A 71 -10.84 13.72 -3.85
C VAL A 71 -10.96 12.26 -4.27
N LEU A 72 -10.99 12.02 -5.58
CA LEU A 72 -10.82 10.68 -6.16
C LEU A 72 -9.32 10.39 -6.34
N PHE A 73 -8.87 9.28 -5.77
CA PHE A 73 -7.48 8.85 -5.74
C PHE A 73 -7.31 7.51 -6.45
N SER A 74 -6.37 7.40 -7.39
CA SER A 74 -6.08 6.16 -8.14
C SER A 74 -4.77 5.55 -7.64
N HIS A 75 -4.82 4.32 -7.13
CA HIS A 75 -3.62 3.60 -6.69
C HIS A 75 -2.69 3.28 -7.87
N SER A 76 -3.24 2.80 -8.98
CA SER A 76 -2.56 2.40 -10.20
C SER A 76 -1.71 3.53 -10.78
N LYS A 77 -2.19 4.78 -10.74
CA LYS A 77 -1.39 5.94 -11.16
C LYS A 77 -0.14 6.15 -10.32
N HIS A 78 -0.22 5.89 -9.00
CA HIS A 78 0.91 6.03 -8.09
C HIS A 78 1.83 4.80 -8.14
N GLU A 79 1.28 3.60 -8.27
CA GLU A 79 2.03 2.35 -8.47
C GLU A 79 2.79 2.35 -9.80
N ALA A 80 2.21 2.90 -10.88
CA ALA A 80 2.89 3.08 -12.17
C ALA A 80 4.10 4.03 -12.07
N LYS A 81 4.14 4.89 -11.03
CA LYS A 81 5.29 5.73 -10.67
C LYS A 81 6.22 5.07 -9.66
N ARG A 82 6.00 3.79 -9.35
CA ARG A 82 6.75 2.98 -8.39
C ARG A 82 6.72 3.56 -6.97
N ILE A 83 5.62 4.21 -6.61
CA ILE A 83 5.40 4.66 -5.23
C ILE A 83 5.04 3.45 -4.37
N GLU A 84 5.80 3.24 -3.31
CA GLU A 84 5.57 2.12 -2.39
C GLU A 84 4.33 2.35 -1.53
N CYS A 85 3.52 1.31 -1.30
CA CYS A 85 2.27 1.42 -0.52
C CYS A 85 2.50 1.99 0.89
N LYS A 86 3.63 1.63 1.53
CA LYS A 86 3.99 2.09 2.88
C LYS A 86 4.35 3.57 2.95
N LEU A 87 4.62 4.23 1.82
CA LEU A 87 4.87 5.67 1.81
C LEU A 87 3.62 6.44 2.25
N CYS A 88 2.45 6.02 1.75
CA CYS A 88 1.15 6.60 2.10
C CYS A 88 0.54 5.90 3.32
N HIS A 89 0.58 4.57 3.36
CA HIS A 89 0.14 3.77 4.49
C HIS A 89 1.25 3.62 5.53
N HIS A 90 1.72 4.75 6.04
CA HIS A 90 2.90 4.85 6.89
C HIS A 90 2.69 4.43 8.36
N LYS A 91 1.48 3.99 8.75
CA LYS A 91 1.21 3.51 10.10
C LYS A 91 2.00 2.23 10.37
N VAL A 92 2.97 2.33 11.28
CA VAL A 92 3.68 1.19 11.85
C VAL A 92 2.76 0.46 12.83
N ASN A 93 2.87 -0.87 12.91
CA ASN A 93 2.01 -1.71 13.75
C ASN A 93 0.52 -1.47 13.47
N ASN A 94 0.12 -1.71 12.22
CA ASN A 94 -1.24 -1.51 11.73
C ASN A 94 -2.04 -2.82 11.70
N ASP A 95 -2.17 -3.47 12.85
CA ASP A 95 -2.87 -4.76 12.99
C ASP A 95 -4.33 -4.66 12.55
N ASP A 96 -4.98 -3.53 12.85
CA ASP A 96 -6.35 -3.20 12.42
C ASP A 96 -6.47 -2.90 10.92
N ARG A 97 -5.34 -2.87 10.20
CA ARG A 97 -5.24 -2.57 8.76
C ARG A 97 -6.01 -1.32 8.33
N ILE A 98 -5.93 -0.26 9.14
CA ILE A 98 -6.55 1.04 8.85
C ILE A 98 -5.99 1.58 7.53
N LYS A 99 -6.87 1.91 6.58
CA LYS A 99 -6.51 2.49 5.28
C LYS A 99 -6.97 3.95 5.14
N GLN A 100 -7.78 4.44 6.08
CA GLN A 100 -8.33 5.79 6.05
C GLN A 100 -7.49 6.74 6.89
N CYS A 101 -6.90 7.75 6.26
CA CYS A 101 -6.05 8.75 6.90
C CYS A 101 -6.79 9.50 8.02
N ALA A 102 -8.06 9.83 7.78
CA ALA A 102 -8.90 10.61 8.69
C ALA A 102 -9.20 9.91 10.03
N VAL A 103 -8.88 8.62 10.19
CA VAL A 103 -9.00 7.95 11.50
C VAL A 103 -8.02 8.57 12.51
N CYS A 104 -6.85 9.02 12.05
CA CYS A 104 -5.82 9.63 12.90
C CYS A 104 -5.60 11.12 12.57
N HIS A 105 -5.62 11.49 11.30
CA HIS A 105 -5.39 12.87 10.85
C HIS A 105 -6.73 13.59 10.67
N LYS A 106 -7.23 14.24 11.73
CA LYS A 106 -8.58 14.81 11.77
C LYS A 106 -8.61 16.33 11.72
N GLY A 107 -9.72 16.87 11.21
CA GLY A 107 -10.03 18.30 11.30
C GLY A 107 -8.98 19.18 10.61
N LYS A 108 -8.80 20.41 11.12
CA LYS A 108 -7.95 21.40 10.47
C LYS A 108 -6.46 21.00 10.39
N SER A 109 -5.96 20.29 11.40
CA SER A 109 -4.59 19.75 11.37
C SER A 109 -4.45 18.60 10.37
N GLY A 110 -5.44 17.71 10.31
CA GLY A 110 -5.50 16.65 9.32
C GLY A 110 -5.55 17.19 7.89
N ASP A 111 -6.33 18.25 7.68
CA ASP A 111 -6.46 18.96 6.39
C ASP A 111 -5.11 19.46 5.88
N THR A 112 -4.32 20.12 6.74
CA THR A 112 -2.95 20.53 6.40
C THR A 112 -2.06 19.32 6.11
N THR A 113 -2.10 18.30 6.96
CA THR A 113 -1.26 17.09 6.79
C THR A 113 -1.50 16.41 5.45
N MET A 114 -2.77 16.24 5.06
CA MET A 114 -3.16 15.60 3.81
C MET A 114 -2.74 16.42 2.59
N HIS A 115 -2.95 17.74 2.62
CA HIS A 115 -2.53 18.62 1.53
C HIS A 115 -1.01 18.64 1.37
N ASP A 116 -0.26 18.81 2.46
CA ASP A 116 1.20 18.86 2.43
C ASP A 116 1.79 17.55 1.89
N PHE A 117 1.22 16.40 2.27
CA PHE A 117 1.67 15.10 1.82
C PHE A 117 1.47 14.92 0.31
N CYS A 118 0.25 15.14 -0.19
CA CYS A 118 -0.09 14.95 -1.61
C CYS A 118 0.61 15.99 -2.48
N ILE A 119 0.41 17.28 -2.18
CA ILE A 119 0.92 18.39 -2.97
C ILE A 119 2.45 18.44 -2.90
N GLY A 120 3.04 18.15 -1.73
CA GLY A 120 4.50 18.17 -1.56
C GLY A 120 5.23 17.17 -2.45
N CYS A 121 4.64 16.01 -2.73
CA CYS A 121 5.17 15.07 -3.71
C CYS A 121 4.89 15.56 -5.15
N HIS A 122 3.65 15.99 -5.43
CA HIS A 122 3.25 16.43 -6.76
C HIS A 122 4.04 17.65 -7.28
N MET A 123 4.37 18.61 -6.41
CA MET A 123 5.20 19.77 -6.76
C MET A 123 6.63 19.39 -7.15
N LYS A 124 7.13 18.23 -6.72
CA LYS A 124 8.45 17.71 -7.09
C LYS A 124 8.40 16.87 -8.36
N ASP A 125 7.21 16.47 -8.82
CA ASP A 125 7.05 15.74 -10.07
C ASP A 125 7.24 16.70 -11.27
N LYS A 126 8.31 16.44 -12.03
CA LYS A 126 8.65 17.22 -13.23
C LYS A 126 7.76 16.89 -14.43
N SER A 127 6.86 15.91 -14.33
CA SER A 127 6.03 15.48 -15.45
C SER A 127 4.86 16.42 -15.77
N SER A 128 4.59 17.42 -14.90
CA SER A 128 3.46 18.35 -14.98
C SER A 128 2.07 17.68 -15.03
N LYS A 129 1.99 16.36 -14.79
CA LYS A 129 0.73 15.59 -14.77
C LYS A 129 0.14 15.45 -13.38
N ALA A 130 0.95 15.69 -12.34
CA ALA A 130 0.52 15.58 -10.96
C ALA A 130 -0.26 16.85 -10.56
N PRO A 131 -1.51 16.73 -10.06
CA PRO A 131 -2.35 17.88 -9.76
C PRO A 131 -1.84 18.64 -8.53
N THR A 132 -1.74 19.96 -8.63
CA THR A 132 -1.37 20.85 -7.51
C THR A 132 -2.38 21.96 -7.24
N MET A 133 -3.36 22.13 -8.12
CA MET A 133 -4.43 23.12 -7.95
C MET A 133 -5.66 22.49 -7.31
N CYS A 134 -6.41 23.26 -6.53
CA CYS A 134 -7.55 22.80 -5.75
C CYS A 134 -8.53 21.95 -6.58
N GLN A 135 -8.97 22.49 -7.72
CA GLN A 135 -9.95 21.87 -8.61
C GLN A 135 -9.43 20.63 -9.36
N ASP A 136 -8.11 20.45 -9.45
CA ASP A 136 -7.54 19.30 -10.15
C ASP A 136 -7.57 18.03 -9.27
N CYS A 137 -7.62 18.22 -7.94
CA CYS A 137 -7.84 17.17 -6.95
C CYS A 137 -9.31 17.08 -6.54
N HIS A 138 -9.91 18.22 -6.17
CA HIS A 138 -11.30 18.35 -5.73
C HIS A 138 -12.21 18.63 -6.93
N LYS A 139 -12.33 17.64 -7.80
CA LYS A 139 -13.22 17.72 -8.96
C LYS A 139 -14.66 17.62 -8.48
N ALA A 140 -15.53 18.48 -8.99
CA ALA A 140 -16.96 18.30 -8.79
C ALA A 140 -17.34 16.90 -9.29
N GLU A 141 -18.03 16.12 -8.48
CA GLU A 141 -18.62 14.87 -8.94
C GLU A 141 -19.49 15.20 -10.16
N PRO A 142 -19.36 14.49 -11.30
CA PRO A 142 -20.39 14.59 -12.32
C PRO A 142 -21.70 14.17 -11.65
N GLY A 143 -22.72 15.02 -11.76
CA GLY A 143 -24.06 14.67 -11.29
C GLY A 143 -24.50 13.32 -11.86
N PRO A 144 -25.48 12.64 -11.24
CA PRO A 144 -25.99 11.39 -11.79
C PRO A 144 -26.45 11.65 -13.24
N HIS A 145 -25.92 10.84 -14.17
CA HIS A 145 -26.06 10.92 -15.63
C HIS A 145 -25.00 11.75 -16.37
N GLN A 146 -23.87 11.11 -16.71
CA GLN A 146 -23.25 11.21 -18.03
C GLN A 146 -22.63 9.86 -18.40
N GLU A 147 -23.49 8.94 -18.86
CA GLU A 147 -23.08 7.80 -19.68
C GLU A 147 -22.63 8.35 -21.04
N LYS A 148 -21.47 7.90 -21.54
CA LYS A 148 -21.07 8.10 -22.94
C LYS A 148 -21.29 6.82 -23.70
#